data_AF-A0A1F6SCU5-F1
#
_entry.id   AF-A0A1F6SCU5-F1
#
_cell.length_a   1.000
_cell.length_b   1.000
_cell.length_c   1.000
_cell.angle_alpha   90.00
_cell.angle_beta   90.00
_cell.angle_gamma   90.00
#
_symmetry.space_group_name_H-M   'P 1'
#
loop_
_entity.id
_entity.type
_entity.pdbx_description
1 polymer ?
#
loop_
_entity_poly.entity_id
_entity_poly.type
_entity_poly.pdbx_seq_one_letter_code
_entity_poly.pdbx_strand_id
1 'polypeptide(L)'
;MEKVADIAKQIHKSNPIPLLTNTTYETMLSINPVCPVCKERPTQYLDTFAGNKIALPCAECDKAMKDDEKLKKEREEKQKLIAKRQRILSFSNLGTKYKDSNFVDFDHNKEGLNNCTIWAKRFKNRIINGGEKISLYMYGITGNGKTELQACAYNELEKDGFNCLFTTLGKIFGKMHDYQNVKDIEVYDIIRNLDAFFIDDFGVEALDKKKQRMAF
;
A
#
# COMPACT_ATOMS: atom_id res chain seq x y z
N MET A 1 27.68 11.43 -11.77
CA MET A 1 27.41 12.81 -12.23
C MET A 1 25.97 13.24 -11.94
N GLU A 2 24.95 12.39 -12.05
CA GLU A 2 23.55 12.80 -11.78
C GLU A 2 23.15 12.85 -10.28
N LYS A 3 23.80 12.09 -9.39
CA LYS A 3 23.36 11.97 -7.98
C LYS A 3 23.67 13.16 -7.07
N VAL A 4 24.50 14.12 -7.50
CA VAL A 4 24.91 15.28 -6.68
C VAL A 4 23.96 16.47 -6.86
N ALA A 5 23.31 16.57 -8.03
CA ALA A 5 22.38 17.66 -8.33
C ALA A 5 21.05 17.56 -7.56
N ASP A 6 20.63 16.34 -7.21
CA ASP A 6 19.35 16.10 -6.52
C ASP A 6 19.42 16.39 -5.02
N ILE A 7 20.59 16.19 -4.40
CA ILE A 7 20.82 16.50 -2.97
C ILE A 7 20.79 18.03 -2.75
N ALA A 8 21.31 18.81 -3.70
CA ALA A 8 21.31 20.28 -3.62
C ALA A 8 19.91 20.90 -3.74
N LYS A 9 18.98 20.24 -4.45
CA LYS A 9 17.60 20.74 -4.64
C LYS A 9 16.69 20.48 -3.45
N GLN A 10 16.94 19.44 -2.65
CA GLN A 10 16.09 19.12 -1.49
C GLN A 10 16.32 20.03 -0.27
N ILE A 11 17.50 20.63 -0.14
CA ILE A 11 17.86 21.49 1.00
C ILE A 11 17.26 22.90 0.87
N HIS A 12 16.81 23.31 -0.32
CA HIS A 12 16.44 24.70 -0.62
C HIS A 12 14.98 25.12 -0.33
N LYS A 13 14.17 24.32 0.39
CA LYS A 13 12.76 24.70 0.65
C LYS A 13 12.39 25.08 2.09
N SER A 14 13.28 25.00 3.07
CA SER A 14 12.87 25.21 4.48
C SER A 14 13.73 26.10 5.36
N ASN A 15 14.79 26.76 4.86
CA ASN A 15 15.34 27.97 5.51
C ASN A 15 16.43 28.60 4.63
N PRO A 16 16.42 29.92 4.38
CA PRO A 16 17.51 30.57 3.67
C PRO A 16 18.78 30.57 4.54
N ILE A 17 19.82 29.86 4.08
CA ILE A 17 21.16 29.92 4.68
C ILE A 17 21.76 31.28 4.30
N PRO A 18 22.28 32.09 5.25
CA PRO A 18 22.83 33.39 4.94
C PRO A 18 24.16 33.25 4.15
N LEU A 19 24.24 33.87 2.98
CA LEU A 19 25.49 34.05 2.24
C LEU A 19 26.30 35.19 2.88
N LEU A 20 27.55 34.93 3.27
CA LEU A 20 28.50 35.95 3.73
C LEU A 20 29.38 36.39 2.55
N THR A 21 29.40 37.69 2.24
CA THR A 21 30.16 38.27 1.13
C THR A 21 31.60 38.63 1.48
N ASN A 22 32.45 38.65 0.46
CA ASN A 22 33.92 38.69 0.44
C ASN A 22 34.68 39.87 1.09
N THR A 23 34.05 40.71 1.92
CA THR A 23 34.71 41.91 2.51
C THR A 23 35.19 41.72 3.95
N THR A 24 35.06 40.52 4.54
CA THR A 24 35.39 40.25 5.96
C THR A 24 36.57 39.30 6.15
N TYR A 25 37.37 39.03 5.12
CA TYR A 25 38.36 37.96 5.14
C TYR A 25 39.51 38.13 6.16
N GLU A 26 39.94 39.36 6.47
CA GLU A 26 41.12 39.56 7.33
C GLU A 26 40.81 39.69 8.82
N THR A 27 39.56 39.99 9.22
CA THR A 27 39.20 40.16 10.64
C THR A 27 38.57 38.91 11.27
N MET A 28 38.33 37.84 10.50
CA MET A 28 37.50 36.69 10.93
C MET A 28 38.25 35.36 11.08
N LEU A 29 39.57 35.38 11.21
CA LEU A 29 40.40 34.20 11.51
C LEU A 29 40.10 33.53 12.87
N SER A 30 39.08 33.99 13.62
CA SER A 30 38.75 33.51 14.97
C SER A 30 37.29 33.05 15.17
N ILE A 31 36.44 33.03 14.15
CA ILE A 31 35.07 32.52 14.32
C ILE A 31 35.10 31.01 14.11
N ASN A 32 35.20 30.24 15.20
CA ASN A 32 34.91 28.82 15.16
C ASN A 32 33.49 28.63 14.59
N PRO A 33 33.34 28.00 13.41
CA PRO A 33 32.04 27.84 12.78
C PRO A 33 31.14 27.02 13.69
N VAL A 34 29.92 27.50 13.94
CA VAL A 34 28.90 26.81 14.74
C VAL A 34 27.89 26.09 13.86
N CYS A 35 27.35 24.98 14.35
CA CYS A 35 26.36 24.16 13.67
C CYS A 35 25.14 25.01 13.24
N PRO A 36 24.72 24.95 11.95
CA PRO A 36 23.57 25.73 11.47
C PRO A 36 22.23 25.28 12.08
N VAL A 37 22.18 24.06 12.65
CA VAL A 37 20.96 23.47 13.21
C VAL A 37 20.79 23.83 14.69
N CYS A 38 21.77 23.51 15.54
CA CYS A 38 21.69 23.77 16.98
C CYS A 38 22.37 25.06 17.43
N LYS A 39 23.21 25.69 16.60
CA LYS A 39 23.94 26.94 16.88
C LYS A 39 24.90 26.93 18.08
N GLU A 40 25.05 25.81 18.76
CA GLU A 40 25.86 25.68 19.98
C GLU A 40 27.18 24.94 19.77
N ARG A 41 27.21 23.95 18.88
CA ARG A 41 28.37 23.06 18.69
C ARG A 41 29.26 23.55 17.55
N PRO A 42 30.59 23.44 17.66
CA PRO A 42 31.48 23.71 16.54
C PRO A 42 31.23 22.73 15.39
N THR A 43 31.50 23.16 14.16
CA THR A 43 31.25 22.37 12.96
C THR A 43 32.36 22.50 11.90
N GLN A 44 32.22 21.79 10.79
CA GLN A 44 33.09 21.88 9.61
C GLN A 44 32.39 22.69 8.50
N TYR A 45 33.16 23.20 7.54
CA TYR A 45 32.62 23.85 6.34
C TYR A 45 33.15 23.18 5.07
N LEU A 46 32.37 23.29 4.01
CA LEU A 46 32.77 22.92 2.65
C LEU A 46 32.91 24.18 1.81
N ASP A 47 33.99 24.27 1.03
CA ASP A 47 34.13 25.26 -0.03
C ASP A 47 33.32 24.81 -1.26
N THR A 48 32.50 25.71 -1.78
CA THR A 48 31.77 25.51 -3.02
C THR A 48 32.60 25.94 -4.22
N PHE A 49 32.29 25.41 -5.41
CA PHE A 49 32.92 25.83 -6.67
C PHE A 49 32.79 27.34 -6.96
N ALA A 50 31.79 28.00 -6.37
CA ALA A 50 31.57 29.45 -6.48
C ALA A 50 32.36 30.27 -5.44
N GLY A 51 33.23 29.63 -4.65
CA GLY A 51 34.05 30.29 -3.62
C GLY A 51 33.32 30.57 -2.29
N ASN A 52 32.05 30.16 -2.14
CA ASN A 52 31.30 30.31 -0.90
C ASN A 52 31.60 29.16 0.08
N LYS A 53 31.59 29.45 1.39
CA LYS A 53 31.71 28.47 2.47
C LYS A 53 30.35 28.07 3.02
N ILE A 54 30.07 26.76 3.10
CA ILE A 54 28.83 26.22 3.69
C ILE A 54 29.17 25.50 4.98
N ALA A 55 28.60 25.94 6.11
CA ALA A 55 28.70 25.24 7.38
C ALA A 55 27.83 23.96 7.37
N LEU A 56 28.42 22.83 7.77
CA LEU A 56 27.72 21.55 7.88
C LEU A 56 27.00 21.42 9.23
N PRO A 57 25.95 20.59 9.34
CA PRO A 57 25.42 20.18 10.63
C PRO A 57 26.49 19.43 11.45
N CYS A 58 26.54 19.65 12.77
CA CYS A 58 27.34 18.81 13.66
C CYS A 58 26.82 17.36 13.65
N ALA A 59 27.67 16.40 14.01
CA ALA A 59 27.36 14.96 13.93
C ALA A 59 26.03 14.55 14.59
N GLU A 60 25.69 15.15 15.74
CA GLU A 60 24.45 14.83 16.46
C GLU A 60 23.21 15.37 15.74
N CYS A 61 23.29 16.57 15.16
CA CYS A 61 22.20 17.13 14.35
C CYS A 61 22.05 16.40 13.01
N ASP A 62 23.16 16.03 12.36
CA ASP A 62 23.14 15.23 11.13
C ASP A 62 22.48 13.87 11.36
N LYS A 63 22.83 13.18 12.46
CA LYS A 63 22.19 11.92 12.86
C LYS A 63 20.69 12.11 13.13
N ALA A 64 20.31 13.12 13.93
CA ALA A 64 18.91 13.38 14.22
C ALA A 64 18.07 13.68 12.97
N MET A 65 18.64 14.42 12.00
CA MET A 65 17.98 14.69 10.73
C MET A 65 17.80 13.42 9.88
N LYS A 66 18.81 12.55 9.83
CA LYS A 66 18.71 11.25 9.14
C LYS A 66 17.69 10.33 9.80
N ASP A 67 17.64 10.30 11.12
CA ASP A 67 16.65 9.51 11.88
C ASP A 67 15.23 10.05 11.65
N ASP A 68 15.02 11.37 11.64
CA ASP A 68 13.73 11.99 11.30
C ASP A 68 13.31 11.71 9.85
N GLU A 69 14.24 11.78 8.89
CA GLU A 69 13.98 11.43 7.49
C GLU A 69 13.57 9.97 7.34
N LYS A 70 14.23 9.05 8.07
CA LYS A 70 13.88 7.63 8.10
C LYS A 70 12.48 7.42 8.67
N LEU A 71 12.17 8.05 9.81
CA LEU A 71 10.84 7.98 10.43
C LEU A 71 9.74 8.56 9.52
N LYS A 72 10.03 9.65 8.79
CA LYS A 72 9.10 10.22 7.80
C LYS A 72 8.83 9.23 6.67
N LYS A 73 9.87 8.61 6.10
CA LYS A 73 9.71 7.58 5.05
C LYS A 73 8.87 6.40 5.53
N GLU A 74 9.16 5.88 6.72
CA GLU A 74 8.39 4.77 7.33
C GLU A 74 6.90 5.15 7.53
N ARG A 75 6.62 6.39 7.97
CA ARG A 75 5.25 6.89 8.12
C ARG A 75 4.54 7.02 6.77
N GLU A 76 5.21 7.55 5.76
CA GLU A 76 4.65 7.70 4.42
C GLU A 76 4.33 6.34 3.78
N GLU A 77 5.23 5.37 3.91
CA GLU A 77 5.00 4.00 3.44
C GLU A 77 3.81 3.35 4.13
N LYS A 78 3.72 3.49 5.46
CA LYS A 78 2.57 2.99 6.23
C LYS A 78 1.26 3.65 5.80
N GLN A 79 1.25 4.97 5.57
CA GLN A 79 0.07 5.68 5.08
C GLN A 79 -0.35 5.21 3.68
N LYS A 80 0.60 4.98 2.77
CA LYS A 80 0.33 4.43 1.44
C LYS A 80 -0.31 3.05 1.52
N LEU A 81 0.20 2.18 2.40
CA LEU A 81 -0.38 0.84 2.63
C LEU A 81 -1.81 0.92 3.17
N ILE A 82 -2.07 1.80 4.14
CA ILE A 82 -3.41 2.00 4.71
C ILE A 82 -4.37 2.51 3.63
N ALA A 83 -3.98 3.53 2.87
CA ALA A 83 -4.79 4.07 1.78
C ALA A 83 -5.09 3.01 0.71
N LYS A 84 -4.11 2.17 0.36
CA LYS A 84 -4.30 1.05 -0.58
C LYS A 84 -5.31 0.04 -0.05
N ARG A 85 -5.22 -0.35 1.22
CA ARG A 85 -6.18 -1.27 1.86
C ARG A 85 -7.59 -0.68 1.91
N GLN A 86 -7.73 0.58 2.31
CA GLN A 86 -9.03 1.26 2.34
C GLN A 86 -9.68 1.31 0.96
N ARG A 87 -8.89 1.54 -0.10
CA ARG A 87 -9.38 1.46 -1.48
C ARG A 87 -9.92 0.07 -1.81
N ILE A 88 -9.16 -0.99 -1.57
CA ILE A 88 -9.62 -2.37 -1.84
C ILE A 88 -10.93 -2.67 -1.07
N LEU A 89 -10.99 -2.31 0.22
CA LEU A 89 -12.17 -2.52 1.05
C LEU A 89 -13.42 -1.78 0.52
N SER A 90 -13.26 -0.60 -0.09
CA SER A 90 -14.39 0.13 -0.70
C SER A 90 -15.02 -0.61 -1.91
N PHE A 91 -14.32 -1.59 -2.48
CA PHE A 91 -14.84 -2.47 -3.54
C PHE A 91 -15.29 -3.82 -3.01
N SER A 92 -14.95 -4.15 -1.76
CA SER A 92 -15.33 -5.40 -1.12
C SER A 92 -16.83 -5.42 -0.83
N ASN A 93 -17.44 -6.57 -1.04
CA ASN A 93 -18.82 -6.87 -0.76
C ASN A 93 -18.92 -8.09 0.16
N LEU A 94 -18.03 -8.17 1.15
CA LEU A 94 -18.21 -9.13 2.22
C LEU A 94 -19.43 -8.72 3.05
N GLY A 95 -20.51 -9.50 2.98
CA GLY A 95 -21.69 -9.25 3.79
C GLY A 95 -21.34 -9.27 5.29
N THR A 96 -22.00 -8.44 6.09
CA THR A 96 -21.73 -8.34 7.55
C THR A 96 -21.81 -9.68 8.27
N LYS A 97 -22.69 -10.58 7.80
CA LYS A 97 -22.82 -11.96 8.28
C LYS A 97 -21.55 -12.82 8.15
N TYR A 98 -20.64 -12.47 7.24
CA TYR A 98 -19.43 -13.23 6.94
C TYR A 98 -18.15 -12.57 7.46
N LYS A 99 -18.28 -11.43 8.13
CA LYS A 99 -17.14 -10.62 8.60
C LYS A 99 -16.26 -11.38 9.58
N ASP A 100 -16.87 -12.19 10.45
CA ASP A 100 -16.18 -12.93 11.50
C ASP A 100 -16.05 -14.44 11.20
N SER A 101 -16.41 -14.86 9.97
CA SER A 101 -16.30 -16.24 9.52
C SER A 101 -14.86 -16.74 9.60
N ASN A 102 -14.68 -17.93 10.15
CA ASN A 102 -13.38 -18.57 10.30
C ASN A 102 -13.49 -20.09 10.11
N PHE A 103 -12.37 -20.74 9.81
CA PHE A 103 -12.35 -22.18 9.55
C PHE A 103 -12.66 -23.05 10.78
N VAL A 104 -12.56 -22.50 12.00
CA VAL A 104 -12.79 -23.26 13.24
C VAL A 104 -14.28 -23.48 13.48
N ASP A 105 -15.08 -22.44 13.25
CA ASP A 105 -16.53 -22.48 13.51
C ASP A 105 -17.33 -23.16 12.39
N PHE A 106 -16.68 -23.54 11.29
CA PHE A 106 -17.32 -24.18 10.14
C PHE A 106 -17.44 -25.71 10.32
N ASP A 107 -18.66 -26.24 10.41
CA ASP A 107 -18.90 -27.66 10.74
C ASP A 107 -19.80 -28.43 9.74
N HIS A 108 -20.44 -27.75 8.77
CA HIS A 108 -21.45 -28.36 7.90
C HIS A 108 -20.87 -29.17 6.72
N ASN A 109 -19.63 -28.88 6.27
CA ASN A 109 -19.00 -29.57 5.14
C ASN A 109 -17.49 -29.80 5.36
N LYS A 110 -17.15 -30.95 5.97
CA LYS A 110 -15.77 -31.31 6.32
C LYS A 110 -14.84 -31.41 5.10
N GLU A 111 -15.32 -31.93 3.98
CA GLU A 111 -14.51 -32.06 2.77
C GLU A 111 -14.21 -30.68 2.16
N GLY A 112 -15.23 -29.83 2.03
CA GLY A 112 -15.07 -28.45 1.56
C GLY A 112 -14.14 -27.65 2.46
N LEU A 113 -14.28 -27.79 3.78
CA LEU A 113 -13.39 -27.18 4.78
C LEU A 113 -11.94 -27.61 4.57
N ASN A 114 -11.69 -28.91 4.48
CA ASN A 114 -10.34 -29.44 4.30
C ASN A 114 -9.71 -28.94 2.99
N ASN A 115 -10.43 -29.01 1.88
CA ASN A 115 -9.95 -28.54 0.58
C ASN A 115 -9.66 -27.03 0.58
N CYS A 116 -10.54 -26.22 1.19
CA CYS A 116 -10.36 -24.78 1.29
C CYS A 116 -9.16 -24.41 2.18
N THR A 117 -8.99 -25.11 3.31
CA THR A 117 -7.86 -24.92 4.22
C THR A 117 -6.52 -25.27 3.56
N ILE A 118 -6.48 -26.41 2.85
CA ILE A 118 -5.30 -26.82 2.09
C ILE A 118 -4.98 -25.79 0.99
N TRP A 119 -6.00 -25.32 0.27
CA TRP A 119 -5.82 -24.28 -0.74
C TRP A 119 -5.23 -23.00 -0.13
N ALA A 120 -5.80 -22.49 0.98
CA ALA A 120 -5.32 -21.27 1.63
C ALA A 120 -3.84 -21.39 2.05
N LYS A 121 -3.46 -22.51 2.66
CA LYS A 121 -2.06 -22.79 3.04
C LYS A 121 -1.13 -22.83 1.82
N ARG A 122 -1.52 -23.53 0.75
CA ARG A 122 -0.71 -23.66 -0.47
C ARG A 122 -0.61 -22.33 -1.22
N PHE A 123 -1.69 -21.56 -1.26
CA PHE A 123 -1.73 -20.24 -1.86
C PHE A 123 -0.72 -19.31 -1.16
N LYS A 124 -0.79 -19.20 0.17
CA LYS A 124 0.15 -18.38 0.96
C LYS A 124 1.59 -18.73 0.70
N ASN A 125 1.92 -20.02 0.78
CA ASN A 125 3.29 -20.49 0.54
C ASN A 125 3.79 -20.11 -0.86
N ARG A 126 2.94 -20.23 -1.90
CA ARG A 126 3.32 -19.85 -3.26
C ARG A 126 3.54 -18.36 -3.42
N ILE A 127 2.64 -17.51 -2.90
CA ILE A 127 2.82 -16.05 -3.00
C ILE A 127 4.10 -15.59 -2.31
N ILE A 128 4.36 -16.07 -1.08
CA ILE A 128 5.55 -15.70 -0.30
C ILE A 128 6.83 -16.11 -1.03
N ASN A 129 6.83 -17.27 -1.69
CA ASN A 129 7.99 -17.80 -2.41
C ASN A 129 8.07 -17.32 -3.88
N GLY A 130 7.23 -16.37 -4.30
CA GLY A 130 7.22 -15.86 -5.68
C GLY A 130 6.75 -16.87 -6.74
N GLY A 131 6.05 -17.93 -6.32
CA GLY A 131 5.46 -18.93 -7.20
C GLY A 131 4.14 -18.47 -7.84
N GLU A 132 3.64 -19.28 -8.77
CA GLU A 132 2.38 -19.00 -9.48
C GLU A 132 1.15 -19.06 -8.56
N LYS A 133 0.17 -18.19 -8.83
CA LYS A 133 -1.12 -18.17 -8.13
C LYS A 133 -1.93 -19.42 -8.48
N ILE A 134 -2.59 -20.00 -7.48
CA ILE A 134 -3.49 -21.16 -7.65
C ILE A 134 -4.94 -20.75 -7.40
N SER A 135 -5.86 -21.32 -8.16
CA SER A 135 -7.30 -21.03 -8.05
C SER A 135 -8.05 -22.18 -7.39
N LEU A 136 -9.17 -21.86 -6.72
CA LEU A 136 -10.11 -22.83 -6.18
C LEU A 136 -11.51 -22.51 -6.69
N TYR A 137 -12.17 -23.50 -7.29
CA TYR A 137 -13.54 -23.40 -7.74
C TYR A 137 -14.45 -24.28 -6.89
N MET A 138 -15.48 -23.70 -6.28
CA MET A 138 -16.40 -24.40 -5.39
C MET A 138 -17.76 -24.60 -6.07
N TYR A 139 -18.21 -25.85 -6.18
CA TYR A 139 -19.53 -26.22 -6.73
C TYR A 139 -20.25 -27.20 -5.80
N GLY A 140 -21.55 -27.45 -6.03
CA GLY A 140 -22.39 -28.29 -5.15
C GLY A 140 -23.78 -27.70 -4.87
N ILE A 141 -24.50 -28.27 -3.91
CA ILE A 141 -25.87 -27.89 -3.55
C ILE A 141 -25.87 -26.52 -2.82
N THR A 142 -26.99 -25.79 -2.93
CA THR A 142 -27.25 -24.57 -2.15
C THR A 142 -27.28 -24.87 -0.66
N GLY A 143 -26.74 -23.96 0.16
CA GLY A 143 -26.76 -24.10 1.62
C GLY A 143 -25.59 -24.89 2.23
N ASN A 144 -24.69 -25.48 1.43
CA ASN A 144 -23.50 -26.20 1.93
C ASN A 144 -22.32 -25.29 2.33
N GLY A 145 -22.56 -24.00 2.57
CA GLY A 145 -21.56 -23.08 3.10
C GLY A 145 -20.44 -22.67 2.14
N LYS A 146 -20.63 -22.68 0.81
CA LYS A 146 -19.58 -22.28 -0.15
C LYS A 146 -19.12 -20.83 0.03
N THR A 147 -20.06 -19.90 0.06
CA THR A 147 -19.80 -18.47 0.30
C THR A 147 -19.14 -18.25 1.66
N GLU A 148 -19.57 -19.01 2.67
CA GLU A 148 -18.97 -18.97 4.00
C GLU A 148 -17.53 -19.50 4.00
N LEU A 149 -17.24 -20.60 3.31
CA LEU A 149 -15.88 -21.12 3.14
C LEU A 149 -14.98 -20.14 2.39
N GLN A 150 -15.50 -19.46 1.37
CA GLN A 150 -14.79 -18.38 0.69
C GLN A 150 -14.50 -17.23 1.66
N ALA A 151 -15.44 -16.86 2.53
CA ALA A 151 -15.26 -15.82 3.53
C ALA A 151 -14.23 -16.21 4.61
N CYS A 152 -14.23 -17.47 5.08
CA CYS A 152 -13.21 -17.98 5.99
C CYS A 152 -11.81 -17.86 5.39
N ALA A 153 -11.66 -18.24 4.12
CA ALA A 153 -10.41 -18.14 3.40
C ALA A 153 -9.97 -16.68 3.19
N TYR A 154 -10.92 -15.81 2.81
CA TYR A 154 -10.69 -14.37 2.68
C TYR A 154 -10.19 -13.77 4.00
N ASN A 155 -10.87 -14.04 5.11
CA ASN A 155 -10.51 -13.52 6.43
C ASN A 155 -9.14 -14.03 6.90
N GLU A 156 -8.79 -15.30 6.60
CA GLU A 156 -7.45 -15.82 6.91
C GLU A 156 -6.36 -15.09 6.13
N LEU A 157 -6.54 -14.91 4.81
CA LEU A 157 -5.57 -14.19 3.98
C LEU A 157 -5.47 -12.70 4.34
N GLU A 158 -6.59 -12.04 4.64
CA GLU A 158 -6.59 -10.63 5.04
C GLU A 158 -5.81 -10.44 6.36
N LYS A 159 -6.01 -11.34 7.34
CA LYS A 159 -5.28 -11.33 8.62
C LYS A 159 -3.77 -11.47 8.44
N ASP A 160 -3.34 -12.28 7.47
CA ASP A 160 -1.93 -12.45 7.12
C ASP A 160 -1.38 -11.29 6.27
N GLY A 161 -2.21 -10.29 5.97
CA GLY A 161 -1.81 -9.03 5.36
C GLY A 161 -1.87 -8.98 3.83
N PHE A 162 -2.39 -10.03 3.19
CA PHE A 162 -2.57 -10.10 1.74
C PHE A 162 -3.64 -9.10 1.27
N ASN A 163 -3.44 -8.54 0.07
CA ASN A 163 -4.40 -7.67 -0.60
C ASN A 163 -5.50 -8.54 -1.22
N CYS A 164 -6.59 -8.73 -0.50
CA CYS A 164 -7.71 -9.57 -0.92
C CYS A 164 -8.95 -8.73 -1.25
N LEU A 165 -9.70 -9.14 -2.27
CA LEU A 165 -11.00 -8.56 -2.59
C LEU A 165 -12.06 -9.66 -2.60
N PHE A 166 -13.15 -9.45 -1.86
CA PHE A 166 -14.33 -10.31 -1.87
C PHE A 166 -15.47 -9.59 -2.58
N THR A 167 -16.01 -10.12 -3.68
CA THR A 167 -17.09 -9.45 -4.41
C THR A 167 -17.90 -10.42 -5.28
N THR A 168 -18.91 -9.92 -5.99
CA THR A 168 -19.68 -10.68 -6.98
C THR A 168 -19.37 -10.20 -8.39
N LEU A 169 -19.63 -11.05 -9.40
CA LEU A 169 -19.42 -10.68 -10.80
C LEU A 169 -20.27 -9.50 -11.24
N GLY A 170 -21.56 -9.46 -10.90
CA GLY A 170 -22.46 -8.37 -11.25
C GLY A 170 -21.97 -7.01 -10.77
N LYS A 171 -21.37 -6.95 -9.58
CA LYS A 171 -20.81 -5.70 -9.04
C LYS A 171 -19.56 -5.25 -9.79
N ILE A 172 -18.71 -6.19 -10.19
CA ILE A 172 -17.54 -5.87 -11.01
C ILE A 172 -18.00 -5.33 -12.36
N PHE A 173 -18.90 -6.03 -13.04
CA PHE A 173 -19.40 -5.60 -14.35
C PHE A 173 -20.18 -4.29 -14.28
N GLY A 174 -21.02 -4.10 -13.26
CA GLY A 174 -21.73 -2.82 -13.05
C GLY A 174 -20.79 -1.64 -12.83
N LYS A 175 -19.60 -1.87 -12.24
CA LYS A 175 -18.56 -0.86 -12.08
C LYS A 175 -17.65 -0.69 -13.31
N MET A 176 -17.62 -1.66 -14.22
CA MET A 176 -16.84 -1.58 -15.47
C MET A 176 -17.66 -1.06 -16.66
N HIS A 177 -18.99 -1.15 -16.64
CA HIS A 177 -19.80 -0.78 -17.82
C HIS A 177 -19.92 0.74 -18.03
N ASP A 178 -19.29 1.54 -17.17
CA ASP A 178 -19.31 3.01 -17.18
C ASP A 178 -18.00 3.57 -17.79
N TYR A 179 -17.52 2.92 -18.87
CA TYR A 179 -16.25 3.08 -19.61
C TYR A 179 -15.87 4.51 -20.04
N GLN A 180 -16.72 5.50 -19.80
CA GLN A 180 -16.48 6.90 -20.11
C GLN A 180 -15.92 7.71 -18.92
N ASN A 181 -15.79 7.12 -17.73
CA ASN A 181 -15.43 7.82 -16.50
C ASN A 181 -14.11 7.35 -15.85
N VAL A 182 -13.42 8.27 -15.15
CA VAL A 182 -12.16 8.06 -14.39
C VAL A 182 -12.20 6.86 -13.43
N LYS A 183 -13.40 6.45 -12.99
CA LYS A 183 -13.66 5.36 -12.03
C LYS A 183 -13.22 3.98 -12.53
N ASP A 184 -13.19 3.76 -13.84
CA ASP A 184 -12.86 2.43 -14.39
C ASP A 184 -11.35 2.14 -14.32
N ILE A 185 -10.52 3.18 -14.51
CA ILE A 185 -9.08 3.11 -14.31
C ILE A 185 -8.77 2.67 -12.86
N GLU A 186 -9.56 3.15 -11.90
CA GLU A 186 -9.42 2.78 -10.49
C GLU A 186 -9.76 1.30 -10.23
N VAL A 187 -10.83 0.78 -10.85
CA VAL A 187 -11.21 -0.65 -10.76
C VAL A 187 -10.08 -1.54 -11.28
N TYR A 188 -9.52 -1.20 -12.45
CA TYR A 188 -8.43 -1.96 -13.04
C TYR A 188 -7.15 -1.92 -12.18
N ASP A 189 -6.80 -0.75 -11.64
CA ASP A 189 -5.63 -0.63 -10.77
C ASP A 189 -5.80 -1.46 -9.50
N ILE A 190 -6.99 -1.46 -8.90
CA ILE A 190 -7.29 -2.29 -7.73
C ILE A 190 -7.11 -3.76 -8.08
N ILE A 191 -7.76 -4.26 -9.13
CA ILE A 191 -7.70 -5.68 -9.52
C ILE A 191 -6.26 -6.13 -9.81
N ARG A 192 -5.47 -5.31 -10.51
CA ARG A 192 -4.05 -5.62 -10.80
C ARG A 192 -3.20 -5.75 -9.54
N ASN A 193 -3.56 -5.02 -8.49
CA ASN A 193 -2.81 -4.95 -7.24
C ASN A 193 -3.23 -5.98 -6.19
N LEU A 194 -4.19 -6.86 -6.51
CA LEU A 194 -4.66 -7.91 -5.59
C LEU A 194 -3.72 -9.11 -5.57
N ASP A 195 -3.55 -9.67 -4.38
CA ASP A 195 -2.94 -10.97 -4.18
C ASP A 195 -3.97 -12.06 -4.49
N ALA A 196 -5.16 -11.98 -3.88
CA ALA A 196 -6.24 -12.95 -4.06
C ALA A 196 -7.58 -12.27 -4.40
N PHE A 197 -8.39 -12.95 -5.22
CA PHE A 197 -9.69 -12.47 -5.65
C PHE A 197 -10.76 -13.53 -5.39
N PHE A 198 -11.74 -13.19 -4.56
CA PHE A 198 -12.85 -14.05 -4.17
C PHE A 198 -14.11 -13.58 -4.88
N ILE A 199 -14.66 -14.45 -5.72
CA ILE A 199 -15.85 -14.19 -6.52
C ILE A 199 -16.96 -15.09 -6.01
N ASP A 200 -17.96 -14.46 -5.40
CA ASP A 200 -19.18 -15.11 -4.93
C ASP A 200 -20.26 -15.07 -6.03
N ASP A 201 -21.09 -16.11 -6.08
CA ASP A 201 -22.22 -16.29 -7.00
C ASP A 201 -21.90 -16.20 -8.51
N PHE A 202 -21.23 -17.23 -9.04
CA PHE A 202 -21.15 -17.44 -10.49
C PHE A 202 -22.47 -18.02 -11.02
N GLY A 203 -23.35 -17.19 -11.58
CA GLY A 203 -24.42 -17.66 -12.49
C GLY A 203 -25.89 -17.46 -12.08
N VAL A 204 -26.21 -16.79 -10.98
CA VAL A 204 -27.62 -16.44 -10.68
C VAL A 204 -28.12 -15.33 -11.63
N GLU A 205 -27.23 -14.43 -12.02
CA GLU A 205 -27.52 -13.24 -12.83
C GLU A 205 -27.86 -13.57 -14.30
N ALA A 206 -27.38 -14.70 -14.81
CA ALA A 206 -27.66 -15.15 -16.17
C ALA A 206 -29.12 -15.62 -16.34
N LEU A 207 -29.76 -16.08 -15.25
CA LEU A 207 -31.14 -16.59 -15.27
C LEU A 207 -32.17 -15.45 -15.25
N ASP A 208 -31.81 -14.28 -14.73
CA ASP A 208 -32.73 -13.13 -14.63
C ASP A 208 -32.85 -12.32 -15.93
N LYS A 209 -32.04 -12.65 -16.96
CA LYS A 209 -32.20 -12.09 -18.33
C LYS A 209 -33.56 -12.40 -18.97
N LYS A 210 -34.34 -13.36 -18.44
CA LYS A 210 -35.73 -13.57 -18.88
C LYS A 210 -36.71 -12.50 -18.37
N LYS A 211 -36.41 -11.73 -17.32
CA LYS A 211 -37.29 -10.66 -16.83
C LYS A 211 -37.05 -9.30 -17.51
N GLN A 212 -35.81 -9.01 -17.92
CA GLN A 212 -35.50 -7.74 -18.61
C GLN A 212 -36.07 -7.64 -20.04
N ARG A 213 -36.58 -8.74 -20.61
CA ARG A 213 -37.26 -8.75 -21.93
C ARG A 213 -38.78 -8.52 -21.87
N MET A 214 -39.36 -8.35 -20.69
CA MET A 214 -40.81 -8.09 -20.50
C MET A 214 -41.12 -6.64 -20.10
N ALA A 215 -40.12 -5.75 -20.14
CA ALA A 215 -40.26 -4.32 -19.84
C ALA A 215 -39.71 -3.45 -20.98
N PHE A 216 -40.01 -3.84 -22.22
CA PHE A 216 -39.94 -2.99 -23.41
C PHE A 216 -41.32 -2.95 -24.06
#